data_AF-A0A2E8CJ10-F1
#
_entry.id   AF-A0A2E8CJ10-F1
#
_cell.length_a   1.000
_cell.length_b   1.000
_cell.length_c   1.000
_cell.angle_alpha   90.00
_cell.angle_beta   90.00
_cell.angle_gamma   90.00
#
_symmetry.space_group_name_H-M   'P 1'
#
loop_
_entity.id
_entity.type
_entity.pdbx_description
1 polymer ?
#
loop_
_entity_poly.entity_id
_entity_poly.type
_entity_poly.pdbx_seq_one_letter_code
_entity_poly.pdbx_strand_id
1 'polypeptide(L)'
;MKWAGFLSLIALVSALSVVVVRHQNRLEFLEVRAAEKLRDRLNDEWGRLQLEQATWARHSLVEQAARQELGMVTPGPTDIVVVQLEVAQ
;
A
#
# COMPACT_ATOMS: atom_id res chain seq x y z
N MET A 1 54.72 29.63 -15.94
CA MET A 1 54.08 28.79 -16.99
C MET A 1 53.75 27.37 -16.55
N LYS A 2 54.63 26.62 -15.86
CA LYS A 2 54.37 25.20 -15.47
C LYS A 2 53.11 24.98 -14.61
N TRP A 3 52.79 25.94 -13.74
CA TRP A 3 51.65 25.88 -12.81
C TRP A 3 50.30 26.04 -13.53
N ALA A 4 50.26 26.81 -14.63
CA ALA A 4 49.05 27.00 -15.40
C ALA A 4 48.61 25.70 -16.10
N GLY A 5 49.57 24.93 -16.65
CA GLY A 5 49.29 23.62 -17.23
C GLY A 5 48.81 22.61 -16.19
N PHE A 6 49.40 22.61 -15.00
CA PHE A 6 48.97 21.74 -13.90
C PHE A 6 47.54 22.04 -13.43
N LEU A 7 47.19 23.33 -13.25
CA LEU A 7 45.84 23.73 -12.89
C LEU A 7 44.82 23.37 -13.99
N SER A 8 45.17 23.56 -15.26
CA SER A 8 44.31 23.20 -16.38
C SER A 8 44.04 21.69 -16.43
N LEU A 9 45.04 20.87 -16.11
CA LEU A 9 44.89 19.42 -16.07
C LEU A 9 43.96 18.99 -14.92
N ILE A 10 44.12 19.58 -13.73
CA ILE A 10 43.22 19.31 -12.59
C ILE A 10 41.78 19.69 -12.93
N ALA A 11 41.57 20.86 -13.53
CA ALA A 11 40.24 21.30 -13.93
C ALA A 11 39.60 20.35 -14.95
N LEU A 12 40.38 19.84 -15.91
CA LEU A 12 39.91 18.86 -16.90
C LEU A 12 39.48 17.56 -16.22
N VAL A 13 40.31 17.02 -15.32
CA VAL A 13 40.00 15.80 -14.57
C VAL A 13 38.75 16.00 -13.70
N SER A 14 38.64 17.14 -13.03
CA SER A 14 37.45 17.48 -12.24
C SER A 14 36.19 17.51 -13.10
N ALA A 15 36.25 18.15 -14.27
CA ALA A 15 35.10 18.24 -15.18
C ALA A 15 34.62 16.85 -15.64
N LEU A 16 35.56 15.98 -16.02
CA LEU A 16 35.25 14.61 -16.41
C LEU A 16 34.69 13.80 -15.25
N SER A 17 35.28 13.93 -14.06
CA SER A 17 34.83 13.24 -12.85
C SER A 17 33.39 13.59 -12.50
N VAL A 18 32.99 14.86 -12.62
CA VAL A 18 31.60 15.30 -12.37
C VAL A 18 30.62 14.62 -13.33
N VAL A 19 30.97 14.50 -14.61
CA VAL A 19 30.12 13.82 -15.61
C VAL A 19 29.94 12.35 -15.27
N VAL A 20 31.03 11.67 -14.89
CA VAL A 20 31.00 10.25 -14.50
C VAL A 20 30.14 10.04 -13.26
N VAL A 21 30.35 10.84 -12.20
CA VAL A 21 29.56 10.76 -10.97
C VAL A 21 28.08 11.02 -11.24
N ARG A 22 27.75 12.01 -12.08
CA ARG A 22 26.36 12.29 -12.47
C ARG A 22 25.73 11.13 -13.22
N HIS A 23 26.48 10.48 -14.11
CA HIS A 23 26.00 9.31 -14.84
C HIS A 23 25.72 8.13 -13.91
N GLN A 24 26.65 7.83 -13.00
CA GLN A 24 26.46 6.77 -12.00
C GLN A 24 25.26 7.06 -11.09
N ASN A 25 25.13 8.28 -10.59
CA ASN A 25 23.96 8.69 -9.81
C ASN A 25 22.65 8.48 -10.56
N ARG A 26 22.62 8.75 -11.88
CA ARG A 26 21.44 8.50 -12.70
C ARG A 26 21.11 7.01 -12.79
N LEU A 27 22.11 6.13 -12.90
CA LEU A 27 21.88 4.68 -12.97
C LEU A 27 21.31 4.14 -11.66
N GLU A 28 21.96 4.46 -10.54
CA GLU A 28 21.49 4.07 -9.19
C GLU A 28 20.06 4.57 -8.93
N PHE A 29 19.78 5.81 -9.31
CA PHE A 29 18.45 6.40 -9.15
C PHE A 29 17.38 5.70 -10.00
N LEU A 30 17.73 5.20 -11.19
CA LEU A 30 16.77 4.48 -12.03
C LEU A 30 16.31 3.17 -11.39
N GLU A 31 17.21 2.44 -10.72
CA GLU A 31 16.88 1.20 -10.03
C GLU A 31 15.90 1.46 -8.88
N VAL A 32 16.22 2.45 -8.03
CA VAL A 32 15.32 2.87 -6.93
C VAL A 32 13.95 3.26 -7.46
N ARG A 33 13.91 4.07 -8.54
CA ARG A 33 12.65 4.50 -9.15
C ARG A 33 11.83 3.35 -9.73
N ALA A 34 12.47 2.32 -10.26
CA ALA A 34 11.77 1.14 -10.75
C ALA A 34 11.09 0.38 -9.61
N ALA A 35 11.80 0.18 -8.49
CA ALA A 35 11.25 -0.48 -7.30
C ALA A 35 10.11 0.32 -6.67
N GLU A 36 10.26 1.64 -6.54
CA GLU A 36 9.19 2.54 -6.05
C GLU A 36 7.93 2.41 -6.91
N LYS A 37 8.08 2.46 -8.24
CA LYS A 37 6.95 2.35 -9.17
C LYS A 37 6.22 1.02 -9.05
N LEU A 38 6.94 -0.08 -8.82
CA LEU A 38 6.34 -1.39 -8.60
C LEU A 38 5.56 -1.42 -7.28
N ARG A 39 6.17 -0.91 -6.20
CA ARG A 39 5.54 -0.81 -4.88
C ARG A 39 4.24 0.00 -4.95
N ASP A 40 4.27 1.15 -5.59
CA ASP A 40 3.12 2.05 -5.67
C ASP A 40 1.98 1.38 -6.47
N ARG A 41 2.28 0.68 -7.58
CA ARG A 41 1.28 -0.09 -8.33
C ARG A 41 0.62 -1.19 -7.47
N LEU A 42 1.42 -1.93 -6.71
CA LEU A 42 0.92 -2.97 -5.81
C LEU A 42 0.05 -2.38 -4.70
N ASN A 43 0.42 -1.20 -4.18
CA ASN A 43 -0.35 -0.52 -3.14
C ASN A 43 -1.72 -0.03 -3.67
N ASP A 44 -1.75 0.48 -4.90
CA ASP A 44 -3.01 0.85 -5.56
C ASP A 44 -3.93 -0.36 -5.75
N GLU A 45 -3.37 -1.48 -6.22
CA GLU A 45 -4.11 -2.74 -6.40
C GLU A 45 -4.61 -3.28 -5.06
N TRP A 46 -3.77 -3.26 -4.03
CA TRP A 46 -4.15 -3.64 -2.67
C TRP A 46 -5.29 -2.77 -2.14
N GLY A 47 -5.20 -1.44 -2.31
CA GLY A 47 -6.27 -0.52 -1.92
C GLY A 47 -7.59 -0.85 -2.62
N ARG A 48 -7.54 -1.16 -3.92
CA ARG A 48 -8.71 -1.60 -4.68
C ARG A 48 -9.28 -2.91 -4.14
N LEU A 49 -8.45 -3.92 -3.91
CA LEU A 49 -8.88 -5.20 -3.34
C LEU A 49 -9.49 -5.04 -1.94
N GLN A 50 -8.98 -4.11 -1.14
CA GLN A 50 -9.51 -3.85 0.19
C GLN A 50 -10.88 -3.16 0.15
N LEU A 51 -11.12 -2.26 -0.82
CA LEU A 51 -12.45 -1.71 -1.10
C LEU A 51 -13.43 -2.77 -1.60
N GLU A 52 -12.94 -3.69 -2.45
CA GLU A 52 -13.71 -4.86 -2.87
C GLU A 52 -14.06 -5.72 -1.63
N GLN A 53 -13.10 -6.11 -0.79
CA GLN A 53 -13.38 -6.87 0.44
C GLN A 53 -14.34 -6.16 1.41
N ALA A 54 -14.21 -4.84 1.60
CA ALA A 54 -15.15 -4.08 2.43
C ALA A 54 -16.59 -4.12 1.89
N THR A 55 -16.75 -4.33 0.58
CA THR A 55 -18.06 -4.55 -0.05
C THR A 55 -18.63 -5.94 0.24
N TRP A 56 -17.78 -6.96 0.37
CA TRP A 56 -18.17 -8.34 0.67
C TRP A 56 -18.30 -8.63 2.18
N ALA A 57 -17.60 -7.88 3.03
CA ALA A 57 -17.76 -7.91 4.49
C ALA A 57 -19.06 -7.26 4.98
N ARG A 58 -19.90 -6.80 4.04
CA ARG A 58 -21.20 -6.22 4.33
C ARG A 58 -22.10 -7.36 4.82
N HIS A 59 -22.47 -7.30 6.09
CA HIS A 59 -23.43 -8.17 6.79
C HIS A 59 -24.65 -8.60 5.93
N SER A 60 -25.00 -7.80 4.92
CA SER A 60 -26.03 -8.08 3.92
C SER A 60 -25.87 -9.39 3.15
N LEU A 61 -24.66 -9.89 2.87
CA LEU A 61 -24.49 -11.18 2.18
C LEU A 61 -24.81 -12.36 3.10
N VAL A 62 -24.36 -12.28 4.35
CA VAL A 62 -24.70 -13.29 5.39
C VAL A 62 -26.19 -13.23 5.69
N GLU A 63 -26.78 -12.03 5.78
CA GLU A 63 -28.21 -11.86 6.01
C GLU A 63 -29.05 -12.38 4.83
N GLN A 64 -28.63 -12.13 3.57
CA GLN A 64 -29.30 -12.69 2.40
C GLN A 64 -29.22 -14.21 2.36
N ALA A 65 -28.05 -14.80 2.60
CA ALA A 65 -27.90 -16.26 2.66
C ALA A 65 -28.75 -16.86 3.80
N ALA A 66 -28.73 -16.24 4.99
CA ALA A 66 -29.55 -16.68 6.13
C ALA A 66 -31.05 -16.61 5.83
N ARG A 67 -31.51 -15.54 5.14
CA ARG A 67 -32.92 -15.35 4.81
C ARG A 67 -33.38 -16.23 3.64
N GLN A 68 -32.54 -16.44 2.62
CA GLN A 68 -32.88 -17.19 1.41
C GLN A 68 -32.62 -18.70 1.51
N GLU A 69 -31.48 -19.12 2.06
CA GLU A 69 -31.12 -20.54 2.15
C GLU A 69 -31.60 -21.19 3.44
N LEU A 70 -31.51 -20.47 4.56
CA LEU A 70 -31.89 -20.99 5.88
C LEU A 70 -33.31 -20.58 6.31
N GLY A 71 -33.99 -19.74 5.51
CA GLY A 71 -35.34 -19.25 5.80
C GLY A 71 -35.44 -18.42 7.09
N MET A 72 -34.32 -17.87 7.58
CA MET A 72 -34.30 -17.12 8.83
C MET A 72 -35.09 -15.82 8.69
N VAL A 73 -35.96 -15.55 9.66
CA VAL A 73 -36.75 -14.33 9.76
C VAL A 73 -36.27 -13.50 10.95
N THR A 74 -36.35 -12.17 10.83
CA THR A 74 -36.02 -11.28 11.94
C THR A 74 -37.10 -11.43 13.02
N PRO A 75 -36.76 -11.82 14.26
CA PRO A 75 -37.74 -12.03 15.33
C PRO A 75 -38.46 -10.73 15.67
N GLY A 76 -39.76 -10.81 15.92
CA GLY A 76 -40.58 -9.66 16.31
C GLY A 76 -40.39 -9.29 17.78
N PRO A 77 -40.92 -8.12 18.22
CA PRO A 77 -40.80 -7.68 19.62
C PRO A 77 -41.33 -8.70 20.64
N THR A 78 -42.30 -9.52 20.23
CA THR A 78 -42.94 -10.56 21.04
C THR A 78 -42.12 -11.85 21.16
N ASP A 79 -41.13 -12.05 20.28
CA ASP A 79 -40.30 -13.26 20.23
C ASP A 79 -39.00 -13.10 21.04
N ILE A 80 -38.76 -11.91 21.61
CA ILE A 80 -37.54 -11.59 22.36
C ILE A 80 -37.82 -11.72 23.85
N VAL A 81 -37.27 -12.76 24.48
CA VAL A 81 -37.31 -12.95 25.93
C VAL A 81 -35.95 -12.56 26.53
N VAL A 82 -35.94 -11.50 27.34
CA VAL A 82 -34.74 -11.07 28.07
C VAL A 82 -34.63 -11.91 29.34
N VAL A 83 -33.65 -12.81 29.37
CA VAL A 83 -33.37 -13.63 30.56
C VAL A 83 -32.42 -12.86 31.47
N GLN A 84 -32.90 -12.43 32.63
CA GLN A 84 -32.05 -11.83 33.66
C GLN A 84 -31.43 -12.98 34.46
N LEU A 85 -30.13 -13.20 34.31
CA LEU A 85 -29.41 -14.18 35.11
C LEU A 85 -29.30 -13.61 36.53
N GLU A 86 -30.13 -14.11 37.45
CA GLU A 86 -29.89 -13.92 38.87
C GLU A 86 -28.54 -14.58 39.20
N VAL A 87 -27.53 -13.75 39.43
CA VAL A 87 -26.27 -14.18 40.02
C VAL A 87 -26.60 -14.58 41.45
N ALA A 88 -26.68 -15.89 41.69
CA ALA A 88 -26.82 -16.45 43.03
C ALA A 88 -25.72 -15.88 43.93
N GLN A 89 -26.14 -15.27 45.04
CA GLN A 89 -25.27 -14.65 46.05
C GLN A 89 -24.49 -15.68 46.85
#